data_AF-A0A7S2PNT0-F1
#
_entry.id   AF-A0A7S2PNT0-F1
#
_cell.length_a   1.000
_cell.length_b   1.000
_cell.length_c   1.000
_cell.angle_alpha   90.00
_cell.angle_beta   90.00
_cell.angle_gamma   90.00
#
_symmetry.space_group_name_H-M   'P 1'
#
loop_
_entity.id
_entity.type
_entity.pdbx_description
1 polymer ?
#
loop_
_entity_poly.entity_id
_entity_poly.type
_entity_poly.pdbx_seq_one_letter_code
_entity_poly.pdbx_strand_id
1 'polypeptide(L)'
;EDFCILRREVYVKRKNYLVGTLTKEKEVLSNKARFILMVVRGELELRGRKKADLLVELRQLGFKSMREMNALAKSTLHTDPAPADSGDAVAQASCAPSEKSDYDYLLGMALW
;
A
#
# COMPACT_ATOMS: atom_id res chain seq x y z
N GLU A 1 8.41 -39.10 -4.22
CA GLU A 1 8.80 -38.20 -3.10
C GLU A 1 8.91 -36.73 -3.52
N ASP A 2 9.46 -36.45 -4.70
CA ASP A 2 9.78 -35.10 -5.19
C ASP A 2 8.59 -34.12 -5.20
N PHE A 3 7.38 -34.59 -5.53
CA PHE A 3 6.18 -33.75 -5.51
C PHE A 3 5.86 -33.19 -4.13
N CYS A 4 6.05 -33.98 -3.07
CA CYS A 4 5.75 -33.55 -1.70
C CYS A 4 6.71 -32.45 -1.23
N ILE A 5 7.97 -32.55 -1.62
CA ILE A 5 9.01 -31.55 -1.31
C ILE A 5 8.72 -30.25 -2.05
N LEU A 6 8.50 -30.33 -3.37
CA LEU A 6 8.15 -29.17 -4.20
C LEU A 6 6.89 -28.47 -3.67
N ARG A 7 5.85 -29.24 -3.34
CA ARG A 7 4.58 -28.67 -2.86
C ARG A 7 4.76 -27.96 -1.51
N ARG A 8 5.60 -28.50 -0.61
CA ARG A 8 5.92 -27.86 0.67
C ARG A 8 6.60 -26.51 0.45
N GLU A 9 7.58 -26.42 -0.45
CA GLU A 9 8.25 -25.16 -0.78
C GLU A 9 7.29 -24.12 -1.36
N VAL A 10 6.40 -24.54 -2.25
CA VAL A 10 5.37 -23.65 -2.82
C VAL A 10 4.40 -23.15 -1.75
N TYR A 11 4.03 -23.97 -0.76
CA TYR A 11 3.20 -23.51 0.36
C TYR A 11 3.90 -22.46 1.23
N VAL A 12 5.20 -22.59 1.45
CA VAL A 12 6.00 -21.58 2.16
C VAL A 12 6.00 -20.27 1.37
N LYS A 13 6.23 -20.33 0.04
CA LYS A 13 6.15 -19.16 -0.84
C LYS A 13 4.77 -18.50 -0.79
N ARG A 14 3.69 -19.30 -0.87
CA ARG A 14 2.30 -18.80 -0.77
C ARG A 14 2.04 -18.13 0.58
N LYS A 15 2.50 -18.73 1.68
CA LYS A 15 2.35 -18.15 3.03
C LYS A 15 3.04 -16.79 3.09
N ASN A 16 4.28 -16.69 2.62
CA ASN A 16 5.03 -15.43 2.64
C ASN A 16 4.36 -14.34 1.79
N TYR A 17 3.86 -14.70 0.61
CA TYR A 17 3.08 -13.79 -0.23
C TYR A 17 1.83 -13.27 0.49
N LEU A 18 1.02 -14.17 1.06
CA LEU A 18 -0.20 -13.79 1.80
C LEU A 18 0.10 -12.89 2.99
N VAL A 19 1.16 -13.19 3.74
CA VAL A 19 1.61 -12.36 4.87
C VAL A 19 2.01 -10.96 4.39
N GLY A 20 2.74 -10.85 3.28
CA GLY A 20 3.12 -9.56 2.69
C GLY A 20 1.90 -8.73 2.26
N THR A 21 0.93 -9.37 1.59
CA THR A 21 -0.32 -8.72 1.16
C THR A 21 -1.14 -8.23 2.35
N LEU A 22 -1.37 -9.09 3.35
CA LEU A 22 -2.14 -8.74 4.55
C LEU A 22 -1.45 -7.65 5.38
N THR A 23 -0.11 -7.68 5.45
CA THR A 23 0.66 -6.64 6.15
C THR A 23 0.50 -5.29 5.46
N LYS A 24 0.56 -5.25 4.13
CA LYS A 24 0.30 -4.04 3.34
C LYS A 24 -1.12 -3.51 3.56
N GLU A 25 -2.13 -4.38 3.50
CA GLU A 25 -3.53 -4.00 3.72
C GLU A 25 -3.77 -3.44 5.12
N LYS A 26 -3.19 -4.09 6.15
CA LYS A 26 -3.23 -3.62 7.54
C LYS A 26 -2.68 -2.19 7.66
N GLU A 27 -1.54 -1.91 7.03
CA GLU A 27 -0.91 -0.59 7.07
C GLU A 27 -1.75 0.49 6.36
N VAL A 28 -2.35 0.15 5.22
CA VAL A 28 -3.27 1.05 4.51
C VAL A 28 -4.48 1.38 5.40
N LEU A 29 -5.11 0.36 6.00
CA LEU A 29 -6.27 0.55 6.87
C LEU A 29 -5.92 1.34 8.14
N SER A 30 -4.75 1.09 8.72
CA SER A 30 -4.26 1.83 9.89
C SER A 30 -4.07 3.31 9.59
N ASN A 31 -3.47 3.66 8.44
CA ASN A 31 -3.30 5.05 8.03
C ASN A 31 -4.64 5.73 7.70
N LYS A 32 -5.56 5.02 7.02
CA LYS A 32 -6.92 5.52 6.76
C LYS A 32 -7.69 5.81 8.04
N ALA A 33 -7.67 4.89 9.01
CA ALA A 33 -8.34 5.07 10.29
C ALA A 33 -7.76 6.26 11.05
N ARG A 34 -6.43 6.40 11.09
CA ARG A 34 -5.75 7.55 11.70
C ARG A 34 -6.14 8.87 11.02
N PHE A 35 -6.16 8.90 9.70
CA PHE A 35 -6.56 10.08 8.93
C PHE A 35 -8.00 10.50 9.25
N ILE A 36 -8.95 9.56 9.19
CA ILE A 36 -10.36 9.82 9.49
C ILE A 36 -10.52 10.32 10.93
N LEU A 37 -9.83 9.70 11.89
CA LEU A 37 -9.90 10.09 13.29
C LEU A 37 -9.38 11.52 13.52
N MET A 38 -8.28 11.91 12.86
CA MET A 38 -7.74 13.27 12.94
C MET A 38 -8.69 14.31 12.31
N VAL A 39 -9.33 13.97 11.19
CA VAL A 39 -10.33 14.84 10.54
C VAL A 39 -11.56 15.02 11.43
N VAL A 40 -12.08 13.93 12.01
CA VAL A 40 -13.26 13.98 12.91
C VAL A 40 -12.96 14.76 14.19
N ARG A 41 -11.73 14.69 14.71
CA ARG A 41 -11.29 15.47 15.87
C ARG A 41 -11.02 16.95 15.57
N GLY A 42 -10.99 17.34 14.30
CA GLY A 42 -10.62 18.70 13.87
C GLY A 42 -9.12 18.98 13.96
N GLU A 43 -8.28 17.95 14.14
CA GLU A 43 -6.82 18.08 14.12
C GLU A 43 -6.29 18.30 12.69
N LEU A 44 -7.06 17.88 11.68
CA LEU A 44 -6.72 18.03 10.26
C LEU A 44 -7.90 18.64 9.49
N GLU A 45 -7.73 19.87 9.02
CA GLU A 45 -8.75 20.58 8.24
C GLU A 45 -8.54 20.41 6.73
N LEU A 46 -9.51 19.80 6.06
CA LEU A 46 -9.48 19.59 4.60
C LEU A 46 -10.16 20.73 3.82
N ARG A 47 -11.04 21.52 4.48
CA ARG A 47 -11.89 22.50 3.81
C ARG A 47 -11.09 23.74 3.41
N GLY A 48 -11.13 24.11 2.13
CA GLY A 48 -10.50 25.34 1.62
C GLY A 48 -8.97 25.31 1.54
N ARG A 49 -8.33 24.17 1.81
CA ARG A 49 -6.87 24.00 1.73
C ARG A 49 -6.44 23.54 0.34
N LYS A 50 -5.26 23.97 -0.10
CA LYS A 50 -4.66 23.50 -1.36
C LYS A 50 -4.12 22.08 -1.17
N LYS A 51 -4.25 21.23 -2.20
CA LYS A 51 -3.73 19.84 -2.18
C LYS A 51 -2.24 19.79 -1.83
N ALA A 52 -1.45 20.74 -2.31
CA ALA A 52 -0.01 20.82 -2.02
C ALA A 52 0.28 20.98 -0.52
N ASP A 53 -0.47 21.84 0.18
CA ASP A 53 -0.27 22.09 1.61
C ASP A 53 -0.65 20.84 2.42
N LEU A 54 -1.71 20.15 2.03
CA LEU A 54 -2.13 18.88 2.65
C LEU A 54 -1.06 17.79 2.47
N LEU A 55 -0.40 17.70 1.31
CA LEU A 55 0.67 16.72 1.08
C LEU A 55 1.88 16.98 1.98
N VAL A 56 2.22 18.25 2.24
CA VAL A 56 3.29 18.64 3.16
C VAL A 56 2.92 18.27 4.60
N GLU A 57 1.70 18.59 5.02
CA GLU A 57 1.19 18.29 6.36
C GLU A 57 1.11 16.78 6.63
N LEU A 58 0.62 15.99 5.68
CA LEU A 58 0.61 14.52 5.77
C LEU A 58 2.02 13.93 5.91
N ARG A 59 3.00 14.51 5.21
CA ARG A 59 4.41 14.10 5.33
C ARG A 59 4.98 14.46 6.69
N GLN A 60 4.65 15.63 7.23
CA GLN A 60 5.08 16.06 8.57
C GLN A 60 4.46 15.19 9.69
N LEU A 61 3.20 14.80 9.53
CA LEU A 61 2.48 13.92 10.45
C LEU A 61 2.95 12.45 10.39
N GLY A 62 3.85 12.13 9.46
CA GLY A 62 4.44 10.81 9.32
C GLY A 62 3.46 9.76 8.79
N PHE A 63 2.51 10.17 7.94
CA PHE A 63 1.71 9.19 7.20
C PHE A 63 2.61 8.43 6.23
N LYS A 64 2.38 7.13 6.09
CA LYS A 64 3.16 6.31 5.17
C LYS A 64 2.74 6.60 3.73
N SER A 65 3.73 6.80 2.87
CA SER A 65 3.51 6.90 1.42
C SER A 65 3.14 5.53 0.83
N MET A 66 2.42 5.54 -0.29
CA MET A 66 2.16 4.31 -1.05
C MET A 66 3.47 3.61 -1.47
N ARG A 67 4.53 4.37 -1.75
CA ARG A 67 5.87 3.86 -2.08
C ARG A 67 6.49 3.11 -0.90
N GLU A 68 6.46 3.66 0.30
CA GLU A 68 6.98 3.00 1.52
C GLU A 68 6.20 1.73 1.85
N MET A 69 4.87 1.75 1.73
CA MET A 69 4.04 0.56 1.97
C MET A 69 4.33 -0.54 0.93
N ASN A 70 4.56 -0.16 -0.34
CA ASN A 70 4.97 -1.11 -1.37
C ASN A 70 6.38 -1.66 -1.14
N ALA A 71 7.29 -0.86 -0.59
CA ALA A 71 8.63 -1.32 -0.22
C ALA A 71 8.59 -2.32 0.96
N LEU A 72 7.74 -2.05 1.97
CA LEU A 72 7.54 -2.95 3.12
C LEU A 72 6.96 -4.31 2.70
N ALA A 73 6.04 -4.33 1.74
CA ALA A 73 5.54 -5.57 1.19
C ALA A 73 6.66 -6.38 0.51
N LYS A 74 7.52 -5.71 -0.27
CA LYS A 74 8.65 -6.33 -0.98
C LYS A 74 9.75 -6.85 -0.05
N SER A 75 10.07 -6.16 1.05
CA SER A 75 11.09 -6.63 2.00
C SER A 75 10.66 -7.89 2.76
N THR A 76 9.35 -8.10 2.92
CA THR A 76 8.79 -9.30 3.54
C THR A 76 8.91 -10.53 2.62
N LEU A 77 9.03 -10.32 1.30
CA LEU A 77 9.31 -11.34 0.30
C LEU A 77 10.83 -11.54 0.16
N HIS A 78 11.50 -12.06 1.19
CA HIS A 78 12.84 -12.63 1.06
C HIS A 78 12.72 -13.98 0.31
N THR A 79 12.80 -13.98 -1.01
CA THR A 79 12.94 -15.19 -1.84
C THR A 79 13.70 -14.81 -3.11
N ASP A 80 14.70 -15.63 -3.45
CA ASP A 80 15.67 -15.47 -4.56
C ASP A 80 15.08 -14.95 -5.88
N PRO A 81 15.90 -14.27 -6.73
CA PRO A 81 15.45 -13.80 -8.03
C PRO A 81 15.30 -14.99 -8.98
N ALA A 82 14.08 -15.52 -9.11
CA ALA A 82 13.69 -16.41 -10.19
C ALA A 82 12.84 -15.63 -11.21
N PRO A 83 12.94 -15.98 -12.51
CA PRO A 83 12.78 -15.04 -13.61
C PRO A 83 11.34 -14.55 -13.76
N ALA A 84 11.23 -13.37 -14.36
CA ALA A 84 10.00 -12.73 -14.77
C ALA A 84 9.14 -13.65 -15.65
N ASP A 85 8.19 -14.36 -15.04
CA ASP A 85 6.92 -14.67 -15.68
C ASP A 85 5.83 -14.61 -14.62
N SER A 86 5.14 -13.47 -14.60
CA SER A 86 3.97 -13.25 -13.76
C SER A 86 2.98 -12.48 -14.62
N GLY A 87 2.34 -13.22 -15.52
CA GLY A 87 1.08 -12.85 -16.15
C GLY A 87 -0.06 -12.79 -15.14
N ASP A 88 0.05 -11.92 -14.14
CA ASP A 88 -1.11 -11.44 -13.39
C ASP A 88 -1.01 -9.91 -13.24
N ALA A 89 -0.94 -9.28 -14.41
CA ALA A 89 -1.25 -7.89 -14.58
C ALA A 89 -2.78 -7.71 -14.60
N VAL A 90 -3.42 -7.83 -13.45
CA VAL A 90 -4.59 -6.99 -13.13
C VAL A 90 -4.10 -5.60 -12.72
N ALA A 91 -3.27 -5.02 -13.60
CA ALA A 91 -3.06 -3.60 -13.68
C ALA A 91 -4.20 -3.07 -14.56
N GLN A 92 -5.27 -2.63 -13.92
CA GLN A 92 -6.26 -1.76 -14.54
C GLN A 92 -5.53 -0.45 -14.87
N ALA A 93 -4.83 -0.46 -15.99
CA ALA A 93 -4.09 0.65 -16.55
C ALA A 93 -5.05 1.45 -17.44
N SER A 94 -5.84 2.30 -16.79
CA SER A 94 -6.45 3.46 -17.45
C SER A 94 -5.99 4.74 -16.74
N CYS A 95 -5.52 5.69 -17.55
CA CYS A 95 -5.08 7.06 -17.25
C CYS A 95 -3.61 7.29 -16.81
N ALA A 96 -2.82 7.72 -17.80
CA ALA A 96 -1.91 8.89 -17.83
C ALA A 96 -0.84 9.09 -16.72
N PRO A 97 0.38 9.57 -17.07
CA PRO A 97 1.43 9.88 -16.13
C PRO A 97 1.18 11.25 -15.50
N SER A 98 0.16 11.33 -14.64
CA SER A 98 0.15 12.35 -13.59
C SER A 98 0.87 11.73 -12.41
N GLU A 99 1.79 12.45 -11.76
CA GLU A 99 2.37 12.04 -10.48
C GLU A 99 1.24 11.76 -9.49
N LYS A 100 0.77 10.50 -9.44
CA LYS A 100 -0.24 10.03 -8.50
C LYS A 100 0.38 10.24 -7.12
N SER A 101 -0.02 11.33 -6.46
CA SER A 101 0.62 11.76 -5.22
C SER A 101 0.64 10.59 -4.25
N ASP A 102 1.74 10.41 -3.54
CA ASP A 102 1.98 9.28 -2.62
C ASP A 102 0.87 9.02 -1.58
N TYR A 103 -0.03 9.99 -1.37
CA TYR A 103 -1.14 9.99 -0.40
C TYR A 103 -2.53 9.93 -1.04
N ASP A 104 -2.64 9.57 -2.33
CA ASP A 104 -3.93 9.53 -3.04
C ASP A 104 -4.94 8.57 -2.39
N TYR A 105 -4.46 7.49 -1.76
CA TYR A 105 -5.28 6.52 -1.03
C TYR A 105 -5.98 7.10 0.23
N LEU A 106 -5.53 8.26 0.72
CA LEU A 106 -6.15 9.00 1.84
C LEU A 106 -7.08 10.08 1.31
N LEU A 107 -6.61 10.89 0.36
CA LEU A 107 -7.33 12.06 -0.15
C LEU A 107 -8.46 11.71 -1.14
N GLY A 108 -8.39 10.55 -1.79
CA GLY A 108 -9.40 10.05 -2.72
C GLY A 108 -10.58 9.34 -2.05
N MET A 109 -10.63 9.29 -0.71
CA MET A 109 -11.77 8.71 0.00
C MET A 109 -12.98 9.64 -0.09
N ALA A 110 -14.17 9.07 -0.37
CA ALA A 110 -15.41 9.82 -0.33
C ALA A 110 -15.74 10.22 1.12
N LEU A 111 -15.89 11.52 1.34
CA LEU A 111 -16.56 12.07 2.52
C LEU A 111 -18.05 12.05 2.19
N TRP A 112 -18.77 11.07 2.76
CA TRP A 112 -20.23 10.96 2.63
C TRP A 112 -20.93 11.92 3.58
#